data_AF-K1YS83-F1
#
_entry.id   AF-K1YS83-F1
#
_cell.length_a   1.000
_cell.length_b   1.000
_cell.length_c   1.000
_cell.angle_alpha   90.00
_cell.angle_beta   90.00
_cell.angle_gamma   90.00
#
_symmetry.space_group_name_H-M   'P 1'
#
loop_
_entity.id
_entity.type
_entity.pdbx_description
1 polymer ?
#
loop_
_entity_poly.entity_id
_entity_poly.type
_entity_poly.pdbx_seq_one_letter_code
_entity_poly.pdbx_strand_id
1 'polypeptide(L)'
;MHRNREKKNGCCFTDKVRRCFAGKQCHDLVAPLSQKGQTGRVKVCKVTGDRKICARMASMGVYPGVEADILCAENGNRCLLKVHGGTISLDADISANIFVTSL
;
A
#
# COMPACT_ATOMS: atom_id res chain seq x y z
N MET A 1 27.76 19.91 36.11
CA MET A 1 26.73 20.16 35.07
C MET A 1 26.38 18.83 34.41
N HIS A 2 25.22 18.26 34.75
CA HIS A 2 24.81 16.93 34.30
C HIS A 2 24.38 16.96 32.83
N ARG A 3 25.07 16.20 31.96
CA ARG A 3 24.61 15.92 30.60
C ARG A 3 23.47 14.90 30.67
N ASN A 4 22.24 15.35 30.43
CA ASN A 4 21.10 14.48 30.18
C ASN A 4 21.35 13.65 28.92
N ARG A 5 21.62 12.36 29.09
CA ARG A 5 21.76 11.39 28.00
C ARG A 5 20.37 10.78 27.79
N GLU A 6 19.57 11.38 26.92
CA GLU A 6 18.30 10.81 26.48
C GLU A 6 18.55 9.38 25.95
N LYS A 7 18.04 8.39 26.67
CA LYS A 7 18.05 6.99 26.27
C LYS A 7 17.13 6.86 25.06
N LYS A 8 17.69 6.85 23.86
CA LYS A 8 17.00 6.41 22.64
C LYS A 8 16.73 4.91 22.74
N ASN A 9 15.61 4.54 23.35
CA ASN A 9 15.03 3.21 23.22
C ASN A 9 14.47 3.06 21.80
N GLY A 10 15.36 2.97 20.81
CA GLY A 10 14.99 2.71 19.43
C GLY A 10 14.54 1.26 19.32
N CYS A 11 13.25 1.02 19.19
CA CYS A 11 12.71 -0.30 18.94
C CYS A 11 13.29 -0.84 17.62
N CYS A 12 14.23 -1.79 17.69
CA CYS A 12 14.78 -2.47 16.52
C CYS A 12 13.69 -3.05 15.59
N PHE A 13 12.51 -3.35 16.12
CA PHE A 13 11.38 -3.84 15.34
C PHE A 13 10.87 -2.84 14.31
N THR A 14 10.70 -1.56 14.67
CA THR A 14 10.20 -0.54 13.73
C THR A 14 11.21 -0.24 12.63
N ASP A 15 12.51 -0.23 12.97
CA ASP A 15 13.58 -0.09 11.98
C ASP A 15 13.68 -1.30 11.06
N LYS A 16 13.52 -2.52 11.60
CA LYS A 16 13.54 -3.76 10.81
C LYS A 16 12.37 -3.80 9.84
N VAL A 17 11.15 -3.49 10.30
CA VAL A 17 9.96 -3.39 9.46
C VAL A 17 10.15 -2.30 8.40
N ARG A 18 10.62 -1.10 8.79
CA ARG A 18 10.93 -0.03 7.83
C ARG A 18 11.92 -0.49 6.77
N ARG A 19 13.00 -1.19 7.12
CA ARG A 19 13.98 -1.69 6.15
C ARG A 19 13.42 -2.77 5.23
N CYS A 20 12.60 -3.69 5.74
CA CYS A 20 11.93 -4.70 4.93
C CYS A 20 11.00 -4.08 3.89
N PHE A 21 10.30 -3.00 4.25
CA PHE A 21 9.40 -2.28 3.35
C PHE A 21 10.04 -1.08 2.63
N ALA A 22 11.31 -0.75 2.93
CA ALA A 22 12.10 0.26 2.22
C ALA A 22 12.76 -0.31 0.95
N GLY A 23 12.62 -1.61 0.69
CA GLY A 23 13.13 -2.23 -0.52
C GLY A 23 12.48 -1.63 -1.77
N LYS A 24 13.33 -1.23 -2.74
CA LYS A 24 12.99 -0.65 -4.05
C LYS A 24 11.74 0.23 -3.99
N GLN A 25 11.90 1.44 -3.45
CA GLN A 25 10.91 2.49 -3.57
C GLN A 25 10.43 2.56 -5.02
N CYS A 26 9.12 2.60 -5.23
CA CYS A 26 8.59 2.82 -6.57
C CYS A 26 9.15 4.15 -7.08
N HIS A 27 9.99 4.08 -8.11
CA HIS A 27 10.67 5.24 -8.70
C HIS A 27 9.76 6.02 -9.67
N ASP A 28 8.63 5.41 -10.07
CA ASP A 28 7.70 5.95 -11.04
C ASP A 28 6.58 6.80 -10.39
N LEU A 29 5.70 7.35 -11.23
CA LEU A 29 4.49 8.10 -10.84
C LEU A 29 3.55 7.24 -9.98
N VAL A 30 3.79 7.25 -8.66
CA VAL A 30 2.94 6.58 -7.67
C VAL A 30 1.64 7.37 -7.52
N ALA A 31 0.52 6.75 -7.85
CA ALA A 31 -0.81 7.34 -7.74
C ALA A 31 -1.75 6.43 -6.93
N PRO A 32 -2.73 6.98 -6.21
CA PRO A 32 -3.76 6.18 -5.57
C PRO A 32 -4.63 5.47 -6.62
N LEU A 33 -5.17 4.30 -6.26
CA LEU A 33 -6.08 3.56 -7.14
C LEU A 33 -7.31 4.39 -7.52
N SER A 34 -7.78 5.27 -6.63
CA SER A 34 -8.90 6.18 -6.91
C SER A 34 -8.65 7.18 -8.05
N GLN A 35 -7.38 7.52 -8.35
CA GLN A 35 -7.02 8.41 -9.47
C GLN A 35 -6.62 7.64 -10.73
N LYS A 36 -6.32 6.34 -10.63
CA LYS A 36 -5.98 5.50 -11.78
C LYS A 36 -7.27 5.04 -12.46
N GLY A 37 -7.74 5.84 -13.43
CA GLY A 37 -8.86 5.49 -14.30
C GLY A 37 -8.55 4.43 -15.38
N GLN A 38 -7.37 3.81 -15.36
CA GLN A 38 -6.93 2.86 -16.39
C GLN A 38 -6.85 1.45 -15.83
N THR A 39 -7.51 0.52 -16.52
CA THR A 39 -7.37 -0.92 -16.29
C THR A 39 -5.97 -1.39 -16.70
N GLY A 40 -5.47 -2.45 -16.07
CA GLY A 40 -4.16 -3.00 -16.39
C GLY A 40 -3.38 -3.49 -15.16
N ARG A 41 -2.17 -3.98 -15.42
CA ARG A 41 -1.27 -4.48 -14.39
C ARG A 41 -0.62 -3.34 -13.63
N VAL A 42 -0.64 -3.46 -12.31
CA VAL A 42 -0.05 -2.50 -11.40
C VAL A 42 0.69 -3.21 -10.28
N LYS A 43 1.63 -2.50 -9.68
CA LYS A 43 2.33 -2.96 -8.48
C LYS A 43 1.98 -2.08 -7.30
N VAL A 44 1.60 -2.71 -6.20
CA VAL A 44 1.30 -2.03 -4.93
C VAL A 44 2.59 -1.50 -4.34
N CYS A 45 2.66 -0.17 -4.17
CA CYS A 45 3.81 0.52 -3.61
C CYS A 45 3.64 0.77 -2.12
N LYS A 46 2.43 1.16 -1.71
CA LYS A 46 2.13 1.57 -0.34
C LYS A 46 0.65 1.37 -0.05
N VAL A 47 0.35 1.01 1.20
CA VAL A 47 -1.00 1.08 1.76
C VAL A 47 -0.93 2.03 2.95
N THR A 48 -1.77 3.06 2.94
CA THR A 48 -1.95 4.01 4.06
C THR A 48 -3.21 3.68 4.85
N GLY A 49 -3.32 4.23 6.05
CA GLY A 49 -4.46 4.01 6.94
C GLY A 49 -4.03 3.63 8.35
N ASP A 50 -5.01 3.25 9.16
CA ASP A 50 -4.76 2.76 10.51
C ASP A 50 -4.24 1.30 10.48
N ARG A 51 -3.86 0.79 11.66
CA ARG A 51 -3.36 -0.58 11.79
C ARG A 51 -4.38 -1.62 11.31
N LYS A 52 -5.68 -1.35 11.45
CA LYS A 52 -6.76 -2.28 11.09
C LYS A 52 -6.90 -2.38 9.57
N ILE A 53 -6.86 -1.25 8.87
CA ILE A 53 -6.90 -1.18 7.40
C ILE A 53 -5.71 -1.93 6.82
N CYS A 54 -4.49 -1.62 7.28
CA CYS A 54 -3.29 -2.29 6.78
C CYS A 54 -3.33 -3.81 7.02
N ALA A 55 -3.76 -4.25 8.20
CA ALA A 55 -3.89 -5.67 8.50
C ALA A 55 -4.95 -6.36 7.62
N ARG A 56 -6.11 -5.70 7.42
CA ARG A 56 -7.18 -6.20 6.55
C ARG A 56 -6.72 -6.32 5.10
N MET A 57 -6.09 -5.28 4.56
CA MET A 57 -5.57 -5.28 3.19
C MET A 57 -4.52 -6.38 3.01
N ALA A 58 -3.59 -6.53 3.96
CA ALA A 58 -2.59 -7.59 3.91
C ALA A 58 -3.24 -8.99 3.94
N SER A 59 -4.28 -9.20 4.76
CA SER A 59 -5.01 -10.48 4.81
C SER A 59 -5.75 -10.80 3.50
N MET A 60 -6.09 -9.77 2.71
CA MET A 60 -6.67 -9.89 1.37
C MET A 60 -5.61 -10.00 0.27
N GLY A 61 -4.32 -10.06 0.62
CA GLY A 61 -3.22 -10.14 -0.34
C GLY A 61 -2.71 -8.79 -0.85
N VAL A 62 -3.23 -7.67 -0.36
CA VAL A 62 -2.82 -6.32 -0.76
C VAL A 62 -1.77 -5.79 0.22
N TYR A 63 -0.50 -5.87 -0.18
CA TYR A 63 0.64 -5.35 0.58
C TYR A 63 1.73 -4.84 -0.37
N PRO A 64 2.65 -3.98 0.10
CA PRO A 64 3.72 -3.44 -0.75
C PRO A 64 4.53 -4.54 -1.42
N GLY A 65 4.78 -4.36 -2.73
CA GLY A 65 5.55 -5.27 -3.57
C GLY A 65 4.71 -6.24 -4.40
N VAL A 66 3.41 -6.39 -4.11
CA VAL A 66 2.50 -7.30 -4.83
C VAL A 66 2.06 -6.71 -6.16
N GLU A 67 1.93 -7.57 -7.17
CA GLU A 67 1.34 -7.25 -8.46
C GLU A 67 -0.16 -7.59 -8.48
N ALA A 68 -0.93 -6.73 -9.13
CA ALA A 68 -2.37 -6.82 -9.20
C ALA A 68 -2.89 -6.35 -10.56
N ASP A 69 -4.02 -6.89 -11.01
CA ASP A 69 -4.72 -6.39 -12.20
C ASP A 69 -5.89 -5.49 -11.77
N ILE A 70 -5.96 -4.28 -12.29
CA ILE A 70 -7.13 -3.41 -12.18
C ILE A 70 -8.11 -3.84 -13.27
N LEU A 71 -9.26 -4.40 -12.87
CA LEU A 71 -10.28 -4.93 -13.78
C LEU A 71 -11.29 -3.85 -14.20
N CYS A 72 -11.71 -3.01 -13.25
CA CYS A 72 -12.61 -1.89 -13.49
C CYS A 72 -12.18 -0.70 -12.64
N ALA A 73 -11.95 0.43 -13.32
CA ALA A 73 -11.87 1.75 -12.73
C ALA A 73 -13.07 2.55 -13.25
N GLU A 74 -14.28 2.15 -12.87
CA GLU A 74 -15.47 2.88 -13.31
C GLU A 74 -15.60 4.18 -12.54
N ASN A 75 -16.22 5.20 -13.15
CA ASN A 75 -16.45 6.56 -12.61
C ASN A 75 -17.40 6.61 -11.39
N GLY A 76 -17.39 5.57 -10.55
CA GLY A 76 -18.16 5.48 -9.32
C GLY A 76 -17.33 4.72 -8.31
N ASN A 77 -17.17 5.33 -7.14
CA ASN A 77 -16.54 4.97 -5.84
C ASN A 77 -16.12 3.52 -5.52
N ARG A 78 -15.86 2.64 -6.48
CA ARG A 78 -15.55 1.23 -6.30
C ARG A 78 -14.55 0.78 -7.37
N CYS A 79 -13.47 0.14 -6.93
CA CYS A 79 -12.43 -0.40 -7.79
C CYS A 79 -12.40 -1.93 -7.65
N LEU A 80 -12.36 -2.65 -8.78
CA LEU A 80 -12.17 -4.10 -8.78
C LEU A 80 -10.70 -4.42 -9.03
N LEU A 81 -10.08 -5.05 -8.03
CA LEU A 81 -8.67 -5.43 -8.06
C LEU A 81 -8.55 -6.96 -8.04
N LYS A 82 -7.77 -7.52 -8.96
CA LYS A 82 -7.44 -8.94 -8.97
C LYS A 82 -6.04 -9.15 -8.39
N VAL A 83 -5.95 -9.92 -7.31
CA VAL A 83 -4.71 -10.17 -6.57
C VAL A 83 -4.61 -11.65 -6.23
N HIS A 84 -3.47 -12.28 -6.51
CA HIS A 84 -3.24 -13.71 -6.24
C HIS A 84 -4.35 -14.65 -6.79
N GLY A 85 -4.98 -14.28 -7.91
CA GLY A 85 -6.08 -15.05 -8.52
C GLY A 85 -7.47 -14.81 -7.91
N GLY A 86 -7.57 -14.08 -6.79
CA GLY A 86 -8.85 -13.62 -6.23
C GLY A 86 -9.20 -12.22 -6.72
N THR A 87 -10.50 -11.90 -6.77
CA THR A 87 -11.00 -10.56 -7.08
C THR A 87 -11.57 -9.92 -5.83
N ILE A 88 -11.13 -8.70 -5.54
CA ILE A 88 -11.60 -7.89 -4.41
C ILE A 88 -12.27 -6.63 -4.93
N SER A 89 -13.39 -6.26 -4.31
CA SER A 89 -14.06 -4.98 -4.53
C SER A 89 -13.64 -4.02 -3.42
N LEU A 90 -13.07 -2.89 -3.80
CA LEU A 90 -12.60 -1.84 -2.91
C LEU A 90 -13.52 -0.64 -3.05
N ASP A 91 -13.87 0.01 -1.95
CA ASP A 91 -14.57 1.30 -2.00
C ASP A 91 -13.61 2.49 -2.26
N ALA A 92 -14.15 3.69 -2.38
CA ALA A 92 -13.41 4.92 -2.64
C ALA A 92 -12.40 5.25 -1.53
N ASP A 93 -12.78 5.03 -0.28
CA ASP A 93 -11.94 5.36 0.87
C ASP A 93 -10.73 4.42 0.94
N ILE A 94 -10.93 3.13 0.71
CA ILE A 94 -9.86 2.15 0.69
C ILE A 94 -8.99 2.30 -0.56
N SER A 95 -9.58 2.55 -1.73
CA SER A 95 -8.81 2.77 -2.97
C SER A 95 -7.96 4.04 -2.93
N ALA A 96 -8.40 5.10 -2.23
CA ALA A 96 -7.58 6.29 -1.99
C ALA A 96 -6.37 6.02 -1.09
N ASN A 97 -6.40 4.95 -0.31
CA ASN A 97 -5.34 4.55 0.61
C ASN A 97 -4.33 3.56 -0.01
N ILE A 98 -4.60 3.05 -1.21
CA ILE A 98 -3.72 2.09 -1.89
C ILE A 98 -3.03 2.79 -3.05
N PHE A 99 -1.72 2.87 -2.96
CA PHE A 99 -0.87 3.53 -3.94
C PHE A 99 -0.17 2.50 -4.79
N VAL A 100 -0.21 2.71 -6.10
CA VAL A 100 0.32 1.77 -7.08
C VAL A 100 1.18 2.47 -8.12
N THR A 101 2.04 1.71 -8.78
CA THR A 101 2.73 2.11 -10.01
C THR A 101 2.22 1.27 -11.19
N SER A 102 2.31 1.81 -12.40
CA SER A 102 2.12 1.01 -13.62
C SER A 102 3.27 0.03 -13.81
N LEU A 103 2.98 -1.12 -14.42
CA LEU A 103 3.97 -2.09 -14.89
C LEU A 103 4.04 -2.08 -16.42
#